data_AF-A0A5C7LDS4-F1
#
_entry.id   AF-A0A5C7LDS4-F1
#
_cell.length_a   1.000
_cell.length_b   1.000
_cell.length_c   1.000
_cell.angle_alpha   90.00
_cell.angle_beta   90.00
_cell.angle_gamma   90.00
#
_symmetry.space_group_name_H-M   'P 1'
#
loop_
_entity.id
_entity.type
_entity.pdbx_description
1 polymer ?
#
loop_
_entity_poly.entity_id
_entity_poly.type
_entity_poly.pdbx_seq_one_letter_code
_entity_poly.pdbx_strand_id
1 'polypeptide(L)'
;MLNWFKRPETAVVDDPAPEVAPEPSRPAVLAALQSSGTYAIKERKWVVWDNRVGICHRLFMGQLDADPNSPWVQKAEIHLVNDKGETVSVIVDAAATLRLARHGEIPAARRPESAVRAALRGYV
;
A
#
# COMPACT_ATOMS: atom_id res chain seq x y z
N MET A 1 27.36 37.75 52.85
CA MET A 1 26.47 38.52 51.95
C MET A 1 26.24 37.68 50.71
N LEU A 2 24.97 37.37 50.41
CA LEU A 2 24.53 36.64 49.23
C LEU A 2 24.67 37.49 47.96
N ASN A 3 24.92 36.84 46.81
CA ASN A 3 24.34 37.16 45.49
C ASN A 3 24.70 35.99 44.55
N TRP A 4 23.83 34.99 44.42
CA TRP A 4 22.70 34.90 43.48
C TRP A 4 23.12 34.44 42.07
N PHE A 5 23.00 33.12 41.89
CA PHE A 5 22.97 32.42 40.61
C PHE A 5 21.92 33.03 39.67
N LYS A 6 22.34 33.51 38.50
CA LYS A 6 21.43 33.72 37.36
C LYS A 6 21.32 32.39 36.60
N ARG A 7 20.17 31.72 36.67
CA ARG A 7 19.81 30.65 35.72
C ARG A 7 19.30 31.31 34.42
N PRO A 8 19.65 30.80 33.24
CA PRO A 8 19.02 31.24 32.00
C PRO A 8 17.57 30.76 31.95
N GLU A 9 16.64 31.67 31.68
CA GLU A 9 15.23 31.38 31.42
C GLU A 9 15.12 30.51 30.17
N THR A 10 14.54 29.31 30.35
CA THR A 10 14.17 28.42 29.26
C THR A 10 13.00 29.05 28.50
N ALA A 11 13.24 29.44 27.25
CA ALA A 11 12.16 29.81 26.33
C ALA A 11 11.27 28.57 26.11
N VAL A 12 10.00 28.68 26.52
CA VAL A 12 8.97 27.71 26.16
C VAL A 12 8.66 27.95 24.68
N VAL A 13 9.11 27.04 23.82
CA VAL A 13 8.71 27.01 22.41
C VAL A 13 7.31 26.40 22.39
N ASP A 14 6.31 27.23 22.12
CA ASP A 14 4.94 26.79 21.85
C ASP A 14 4.98 25.91 20.57
N ASP A 15 4.74 24.62 20.72
CA ASP A 15 4.57 23.68 19.61
C ASP A 15 3.26 24.05 18.90
N PRO A 16 3.25 24.42 17.59
CA PRO A 16 1.99 24.62 16.90
C PRO A 16 1.26 23.27 16.81
N ALA A 17 0.05 23.23 17.36
CA ALA A 17 -0.84 22.07 17.28
C ALA A 17 -0.88 21.53 15.84
N PRO A 18 -0.81 20.20 15.64
CA PRO A 18 -0.78 19.63 14.30
C PRO A 18 -2.04 20.06 13.55
N GLU A 19 -1.82 20.78 12.44
CA GLU A 19 -2.85 21.20 11.51
C GLU A 19 -3.61 19.94 11.06
N VAL A 20 -4.82 19.76 11.60
CA VAL A 20 -5.67 18.61 11.31
C VAL A 20 -6.09 18.74 9.86
N ALA A 21 -5.42 17.97 8.99
CA ALA A 21 -5.78 17.89 7.58
C ALA A 21 -7.29 17.58 7.48
N PRO A 22 -8.05 18.34 6.65
CA PRO A 22 -9.49 18.15 6.56
C PRO A 22 -9.80 16.73 6.12
N GLU A 23 -10.65 16.04 6.89
CA GLU A 23 -11.09 14.69 6.53
C GLU A 23 -11.72 14.73 5.12
N PRO A 24 -11.23 13.92 4.17
CA PRO A 24 -11.77 13.94 2.83
C PRO A 24 -13.25 13.55 2.86
N SER A 25 -14.07 14.36 2.19
CA SER A 25 -15.51 14.14 2.16
C SER A 25 -15.83 12.75 1.56
N ARG A 26 -16.88 12.10 2.07
CA ARG A 26 -17.36 10.78 1.59
C ARG A 26 -17.46 10.67 0.07
N PRO A 27 -17.95 11.69 -0.66
CA PRO A 27 -17.97 11.69 -2.13
C PRO A 27 -16.58 11.73 -2.76
N ALA A 28 -15.63 12.48 -2.18
CA ALA A 28 -14.24 12.55 -2.66
C ALA A 28 -13.51 11.21 -2.47
N VAL A 29 -13.77 10.52 -1.35
CA VAL A 29 -13.26 9.16 -1.10
C VAL A 29 -13.81 8.17 -2.13
N LEU A 30 -15.11 8.27 -2.46
CA LEU A 30 -15.76 7.42 -3.47
C LEU A 30 -15.27 7.72 -4.89
N ALA A 31 -15.01 8.99 -5.23
CA ALA A 31 -14.45 9.37 -6.53
C ALA A 31 -12.98 8.91 -6.70
N ALA A 32 -12.19 8.93 -5.62
CA ALA A 32 -10.85 8.33 -5.60
C ALA A 32 -10.90 6.79 -5.76
N LEU A 33 -11.90 6.14 -5.16
CA LEU A 33 -12.13 4.69 -5.30
C LEU A 33 -12.53 4.28 -6.73
N GLN A 34 -13.24 5.14 -7.47
CA GLN A 34 -13.75 4.83 -8.82
C GLN A 34 -12.74 5.12 -9.95
N SER A 35 -11.64 5.84 -9.69
CA SER A 35 -10.64 6.23 -10.69
C SER A 35 -9.44 5.26 -10.78
N SER A 36 -9.66 3.97 -10.49
CA SER A 36 -8.59 2.96 -10.48
C SER A 36 -8.13 2.55 -11.88
N GLY A 37 -7.29 3.39 -12.47
CA GLY A 37 -6.37 3.06 -13.55
C GLY A 37 -4.88 3.32 -13.22
N THR A 38 -4.56 3.94 -12.08
CA THR A 38 -3.26 4.63 -11.90
C THR A 38 -2.59 4.44 -10.54
N TYR A 39 -2.97 3.42 -9.75
CA TYR A 39 -2.29 3.16 -8.48
C TYR A 39 -1.13 2.16 -8.68
N ALA A 40 0.09 2.62 -8.43
CA ALA A 40 1.29 1.80 -8.53
C ALA A 40 1.20 0.60 -7.57
N ILE A 41 1.54 -0.59 -8.07
CA ILE A 41 1.67 -1.79 -7.25
C ILE A 41 2.79 -1.59 -6.26
N LYS A 42 2.54 -1.99 -5.02
CA LYS A 42 3.49 -1.90 -3.91
C LYS A 42 3.53 -3.23 -3.17
N GLU A 43 4.56 -3.40 -2.37
CA GLU A 43 4.67 -4.54 -1.48
C GLU A 43 3.50 -4.59 -0.47
N ARG A 44 3.14 -5.81 -0.11
CA ARG A 44 2.03 -6.18 0.78
C ARG A 44 0.66 -5.68 0.30
N LYS A 45 0.53 -5.38 -1.00
CA LYS A 45 -0.75 -5.04 -1.64
C LYS A 45 -1.45 -6.27 -2.19
N TRP A 46 -2.77 -6.29 -2.04
CA TRP A 46 -3.63 -7.27 -2.71
C TRP A 46 -3.67 -6.98 -4.20
N VAL A 47 -3.40 -7.99 -5.00
CA VAL A 47 -3.33 -7.91 -6.46
C VAL A 47 -4.10 -9.05 -7.10
N VAL A 48 -4.51 -8.83 -8.34
CA VAL A 48 -5.07 -9.86 -9.21
C VAL A 48 -4.09 -10.15 -10.33
N TRP A 49 -3.78 -11.42 -10.49
CA TRP A 49 -2.97 -11.97 -11.58
C TRP A 49 -3.78 -13.08 -12.26
N ASP A 50 -4.00 -12.97 -13.56
CA ASP A 50 -4.76 -13.96 -14.35
C ASP A 50 -6.04 -14.45 -13.66
N ASN A 51 -6.90 -13.51 -13.26
CA ASN A 51 -8.15 -13.74 -12.50
C ASN A 51 -8.02 -14.44 -11.14
N ARG A 52 -6.80 -14.58 -10.60
CA ARG A 52 -6.53 -15.09 -9.26
C ARG A 52 -6.06 -13.99 -8.34
N VAL A 53 -6.45 -14.08 -7.07
CA VAL A 53 -6.13 -13.08 -6.06
C VAL A 53 -4.90 -13.52 -5.27
N GLY A 54 -4.01 -12.57 -4.99
CA GLY A 54 -2.82 -12.80 -4.19
C GLY A 54 -2.31 -11.54 -3.50
N ILE A 55 -1.21 -11.70 -2.79
CA ILE A 55 -0.50 -10.59 -2.13
C ILE A 55 0.84 -10.41 -2.83
N CYS A 56 1.11 -9.19 -3.29
CA CYS A 56 2.44 -8.81 -3.76
C CYS A 56 3.39 -8.82 -2.56
N HIS A 57 4.26 -9.82 -2.46
CA HIS A 57 5.17 -9.97 -1.34
C HIS A 57 6.39 -9.06 -1.47
N ARG A 58 6.97 -8.99 -2.68
CA ARG A 58 8.19 -8.22 -2.98
C ARG A 58 8.17 -7.65 -4.39
N LEU A 59 8.78 -6.48 -4.58
CA LEU A 59 9.09 -5.91 -5.89
C LEU A 59 10.60 -5.87 -6.14
N PHE A 60 11.03 -6.17 -7.36
CA PHE A 60 12.44 -6.15 -7.73
C PHE A 60 12.61 -5.98 -9.25
N MET A 61 13.81 -5.62 -9.70
CA MET A 61 14.13 -5.61 -11.13
C MET A 61 14.62 -6.99 -11.56
N GLY A 62 14.08 -7.52 -12.66
CA GLY A 62 14.49 -8.79 -13.26
C GLY A 62 14.38 -8.75 -14.78
N GLN A 63 15.03 -9.68 -15.46
CA GLN A 63 14.84 -9.87 -16.91
C GLN A 63 13.40 -10.30 -17.18
N LEU A 64 12.75 -9.75 -18.22
CA LEU A 64 11.36 -10.05 -18.58
C LEU A 64 11.16 -11.56 -18.81
N ASP A 65 12.06 -12.19 -19.55
CA ASP A 65 12.07 -13.62 -19.84
C ASP A 65 13.44 -14.26 -19.53
N ALA A 66 13.66 -15.48 -20.02
CA ALA A 66 14.90 -16.24 -19.82
C ALA A 66 16.04 -15.84 -20.79
N ASP A 67 15.79 -14.93 -21.74
CA ASP A 67 16.83 -14.42 -22.64
C ASP A 67 17.76 -13.48 -21.85
N PRO A 68 19.09 -13.75 -21.84
CA PRO A 68 20.04 -12.85 -21.20
C PRO A 68 20.05 -11.42 -21.80
N ASN A 69 19.54 -11.23 -23.02
CA ASN A 69 19.43 -9.93 -23.68
C ASN A 69 18.09 -9.23 -23.43
N SER A 70 17.16 -9.88 -22.74
CA SER A 70 15.86 -9.29 -22.43
C SER A 70 16.00 -8.01 -21.61
N PRO A 71 15.15 -6.99 -21.85
CA PRO A 71 15.12 -5.81 -21.02
C PRO A 71 14.85 -6.17 -19.55
N TRP A 72 15.42 -5.35 -18.67
CA TRP A 72 15.13 -5.38 -17.24
C TRP A 72 13.80 -4.67 -16.98
N VAL A 73 12.89 -5.36 -16.32
CA VAL A 73 11.56 -4.85 -15.95
C VAL A 73 11.33 -5.02 -14.45
N GLN A 74 10.40 -4.25 -13.90
CA GLN A 74 9.96 -4.46 -12.54
C GLN A 74 9.11 -5.75 -12.48
N LYS A 75 9.54 -6.70 -11.66
CA LYS A 75 8.83 -7.95 -11.35
C LYS A 75 8.28 -7.91 -9.92
N ALA A 76 7.21 -8.66 -9.71
CA ALA A 76 6.58 -8.86 -8.42
C ALA A 76 6.56 -10.35 -8.07
N GLU A 77 6.96 -10.69 -6.86
CA GLU A 77 6.66 -11.99 -6.26
C GLU A 77 5.27 -11.94 -5.65
N ILE A 78 4.37 -12.81 -6.10
CA ILE A 78 2.97 -12.80 -5.71
C ILE A 78 2.64 -14.13 -5.06
N HIS A 79 2.08 -14.04 -3.85
CA HIS A 79 1.59 -15.18 -3.09
C HIS A 79 0.10 -15.30 -3.39
N LEU A 80 -0.27 -16.20 -4.30
CA LEU A 80 -1.65 -16.50 -4.63
C LEU A 80 -2.31 -17.18 -3.44
N VAL A 81 -3.55 -16.80 -3.13
CA VAL A 81 -4.25 -17.29 -1.95
C VAL A 81 -5.55 -18.01 -2.27
N ASN A 82 -6.00 -18.86 -1.37
CA ASN A 82 -7.33 -19.45 -1.38
C ASN A 82 -8.38 -18.52 -0.72
N ASP A 83 -9.64 -18.98 -0.66
CA ASP A 83 -10.75 -18.25 -0.02
C ASP A 83 -10.60 -18.04 1.49
N LYS A 84 -9.70 -18.80 2.14
CA LYS A 84 -9.31 -18.61 3.54
C LYS A 84 -8.20 -17.58 3.71
N GLY A 85 -7.60 -17.11 2.61
CA GLY A 85 -6.48 -16.20 2.61
C GLY A 85 -5.16 -16.85 3.03
N GLU A 86 -5.00 -18.14 2.76
CA GLU A 86 -3.76 -18.90 2.90
C GLU A 86 -3.04 -18.96 1.55
N THR A 87 -1.72 -18.82 1.56
CA THR A 87 -0.92 -18.93 0.33
C THR A 87 -0.95 -20.37 -0.20
N VAL A 88 -1.37 -20.54 -1.45
CA VAL A 88 -1.43 -21.85 -2.13
C VAL A 88 -0.39 -21.98 -3.24
N SER A 89 0.13 -20.85 -3.74
CA SER A 89 1.14 -20.83 -4.80
C SER A 89 1.92 -19.51 -4.74
N VAL A 90 3.17 -19.56 -5.17
CA VAL A 90 4.02 -18.38 -5.34
C VAL A 90 4.39 -18.28 -6.82
N ILE A 91 4.15 -17.13 -7.40
CA ILE A 91 4.50 -16.81 -8.78
C ILE A 91 5.37 -15.56 -8.82
N VAL A 92 6.10 -15.40 -9.92
CA VAL A 92 6.85 -14.18 -10.21
C VAL A 92 6.46 -13.73 -11.61
N ASP A 93 5.95 -12.51 -11.72
CA ASP A 93 5.57 -11.94 -13.02
C ASP A 93 5.91 -10.44 -13.09
N ALA A 94 5.88 -9.87 -14.30
CA ALA A 94 6.07 -8.45 -14.51
C ALA A 94 4.98 -7.66 -13.77
N ALA A 95 5.35 -6.62 -13.03
CA ALA A 95 4.40 -5.79 -12.27
C ALA A 95 3.35 -5.12 -13.19
N ALA A 96 3.67 -4.95 -14.48
CA ALA A 96 2.77 -4.39 -15.47
C ALA A 96 1.58 -5.31 -15.85
N THR A 97 1.67 -6.63 -15.61
CA THR A 97 0.57 -7.57 -15.91
C THR A 97 -0.47 -7.63 -14.79
N LEU A 98 -0.18 -6.98 -13.67
CA LEU A 98 -0.96 -7.06 -12.45
C LEU A 98 -1.88 -5.85 -12.30
N ARG A 99 -2.96 -6.04 -11.54
CA ARG A 99 -3.79 -4.95 -11.05
C ARG A 99 -4.00 -5.06 -9.56
N LEU A 100 -4.30 -3.94 -8.90
CA LEU A 100 -4.78 -3.99 -7.52
C LEU A 100 -6.11 -4.75 -7.46
N ALA A 101 -6.25 -5.60 -6.44
CA ALA A 101 -7.51 -6.25 -6.14
C ALA A 101 -8.49 -5.23 -5.58
N ARG A 102 -9.76 -5.39 -5.96
CA ARG A 102 -10.88 -4.66 -5.38
C ARG A 102 -11.25 -5.29 -4.04
N HIS A 103 -11.83 -4.50 -3.13
CA HIS A 103 -12.28 -4.95 -1.81
C HIS A 103 -13.10 -6.25 -1.85
N GLY A 104 -14.02 -6.36 -2.81
CA GLY A 104 -14.87 -7.55 -2.98
C GLY A 104 -14.15 -8.81 -3.49
N GLU A 105 -12.96 -8.67 -4.07
CA GLU A 105 -12.15 -9.78 -4.57
C GLU A 105 -11.24 -10.35 -3.48
N ILE A 106 -10.91 -9.56 -2.47
CA ILE A 106 -10.10 -10.02 -1.34
C ILE A 106 -10.89 -11.10 -0.58
N PRO A 107 -10.26 -12.25 -0.24
CA PRO A 107 -10.90 -13.30 0.54
C PRO A 107 -11.52 -12.75 1.82
N ALA A 108 -12.74 -13.18 2.14
CA ALA A 108 -13.52 -12.62 3.26
C ALA A 108 -12.75 -12.68 4.60
N ALA A 109 -11.97 -13.74 4.83
CA ALA A 109 -11.16 -13.92 6.04
C ALA A 109 -10.02 -12.88 6.20
N ARG A 110 -9.59 -12.23 5.12
CA ARG A 110 -8.51 -11.22 5.13
C ARG A 110 -8.99 -9.83 4.68
N ARG A 111 -10.25 -9.74 4.27
CA ARG A 111 -10.85 -8.52 3.75
C ARG A 111 -10.91 -7.47 4.87
N PRO A 112 -10.43 -6.24 4.63
CA PRO A 112 -10.63 -5.15 5.57
C PRO A 112 -12.11 -4.93 5.87
N GLU A 113 -12.43 -4.49 7.09
CA GLU A 113 -13.81 -4.25 7.55
C GLU A 113 -14.64 -3.35 6.63
N SER A 114 -14.00 -2.44 5.88
CA SER A 114 -14.68 -1.58 4.91
C SER A 114 -13.80 -1.27 3.70
N ALA A 115 -14.43 -0.97 2.56
CA ALA A 115 -13.75 -0.48 1.36
C ALA A 115 -12.99 0.83 1.61
N VAL A 116 -13.49 1.70 2.49
CA VAL A 116 -12.80 2.92 2.90
C VAL A 116 -11.46 2.60 3.59
N ARG A 117 -11.43 1.61 4.49
CA ARG A 117 -10.18 1.17 5.12
C ARG A 117 -9.24 0.48 4.13
N ALA A 118 -9.77 -0.20 3.11
CA ALA A 118 -8.95 -0.74 2.03
C ALA A 118 -8.29 0.39 1.22
N ALA A 119 -9.05 1.42 0.86
CA ALA A 119 -8.57 2.60 0.14
C ALA A 119 -7.47 3.35 0.89
N LEU A 120 -7.68 3.58 2.20
CA LEU A 120 -6.67 4.22 3.07
C LEU A 120 -5.38 3.42 3.14
N ARG A 121 -5.48 2.09 3.02
CA ARG A 121 -4.33 1.20 2.93
C ARG A 121 -3.80 1.03 1.51
N GLY A 122 -4.31 1.75 0.51
CA GLY A 122 -3.78 1.76 -0.85
C GLY A 122 -4.11 0.51 -1.68
N TYR A 123 -5.27 -0.12 -1.43
CA TYR A 123 -5.91 -1.10 -2.33
C TYR A 123 -7.34 -0.61 -2.65
N VAL A 124 -7.90 -0.96 -3.81
CA VAL A 124 -9.17 -0.40 -4.33
C VAL A 124 -10.39 -1.06 -3.69
#